data_AF-A0A955VQH4-F1
#
_entry.id   AF-A0A955VQH4-F1
#
_cell.length_a   1.000
_cell.length_b   1.000
_cell.length_c   1.000
_cell.angle_alpha   90.00
_cell.angle_beta   90.00
_cell.angle_gamma   90.00
#
_symmetry.space_group_name_H-M   'P 1'
#
loop_
_entity.id
_entity.type
_entity.pdbx_description
1 polymer ?
#
loop_
_entity_poly.entity_id
_entity_poly.type
_entity_poly.pdbx_seq_one_letter_code
_entity_poly.pdbx_strand_id
1 'polypeptide(L)'
;FCHDTRVLPSGWTLDHADGPATAPVGVEPGPDFAAGQATVRYRVPASATEVQATLIYQVLGARFADEVLAVDTPEVAALRYYLQDADRRPVVMAEATGAL
;
A
#
# COMPACT_ATOMS: atom_id res chain seq x y z
N PHE A 1 -5.03 -12.31 -11.42
CA PHE A 1 -3.94 -11.56 -10.75
C PHE A 1 -4.52 -10.92 -9.51
N CYS A 2 -3.83 -11.09 -8.39
CA CYS A 2 -4.23 -10.68 -7.05
C CYS A 2 -3.50 -9.35 -6.77
N HIS A 3 -4.21 -8.23 -6.61
CA HIS A 3 -3.63 -6.88 -6.66
C HIS A 3 -3.10 -6.45 -5.28
N ASP A 4 -1.87 -6.86 -4.95
CA ASP A 4 -1.15 -6.40 -3.76
C ASP A 4 -0.20 -5.23 -4.12
N THR A 5 -0.57 -4.00 -3.73
CA THR A 5 0.22 -2.78 -3.99
C THR A 5 0.94 -2.22 -2.76
N ARG A 6 1.11 -3.02 -1.71
CA ARG A 6 1.70 -2.52 -0.45
C ARG A 6 3.18 -2.15 -0.62
N VAL A 7 3.58 -1.07 0.06
CA VAL A 7 4.97 -0.65 0.21
C VAL A 7 5.48 -1.25 1.52
N LEU A 8 6.37 -2.24 1.42
CA LEU A 8 6.90 -2.96 2.58
C LEU A 8 8.32 -2.45 2.90
N PRO A 9 8.68 -2.28 4.18
CA PRO A 9 9.98 -1.76 4.56
C PRO A 9 11.12 -2.71 4.15
N SER A 10 12.32 -2.17 4.01
CA SER A 10 13.51 -2.98 3.73
C SER A 10 13.72 -4.03 4.83
N GLY A 11 13.96 -5.29 4.43
CA GLY A 11 14.08 -6.43 5.35
C GLY A 11 12.76 -7.10 5.73
N TRP A 12 11.63 -6.64 5.20
CA TRP A 12 10.35 -7.32 5.38
C TRP A 12 10.37 -8.73 4.77
N THR A 13 9.81 -9.71 5.49
CA THR A 13 9.64 -11.08 5.01
C THR A 13 8.26 -11.61 5.41
N LEU A 14 7.66 -12.43 4.56
CA LEU A 14 6.37 -13.06 4.85
C LEU A 14 6.47 -14.05 6.03
N ASP A 15 7.64 -14.66 6.21
CA ASP A 15 7.91 -15.65 7.25
C ASP A 15 8.28 -15.01 8.61
N HIS A 16 8.35 -13.67 8.68
CA HIS A 16 8.53 -12.96 9.93
C HIS A 16 7.31 -13.17 10.85
N ALA A 17 7.50 -13.12 12.17
CA ALA A 17 6.41 -13.30 13.14
C ALA A 17 5.25 -12.30 12.93
N ASP A 18 5.56 -11.10 12.42
CA ASP A 18 4.58 -10.05 12.08
C ASP A 18 4.04 -10.13 10.64
N GLY A 19 4.59 -11.04 9.82
CA GLY A 19 4.18 -11.27 8.43
C GLY A 19 2.66 -11.40 8.26
N PRO A 20 1.95 -12.20 9.10
CA PRO A 20 0.50 -12.30 9.05
C PRO A 20 -0.26 -11.00 9.37
N ALA A 21 0.27 -10.16 10.27
CA ALA A 21 -0.35 -8.88 10.61
C ALA A 21 -0.18 -7.84 9.50
N THR A 22 0.92 -7.97 8.76
CA THR A 22 1.19 -7.21 7.54
C THR A 22 0.96 -8.09 6.32
N ALA A 23 -0.11 -8.88 6.27
CA ALA A 23 -0.49 -9.63 5.07
C ALA A 23 -1.36 -8.72 4.17
N PRO A 24 -1.40 -8.95 2.85
CA PRO A 24 -2.36 -8.25 2.01
C PRO A 24 -3.77 -8.65 2.41
N VAL A 25 -4.67 -7.67 2.56
CA VAL A 25 -6.07 -7.91 2.90
C VAL A 25 -6.94 -7.52 1.71
N GLY A 26 -7.80 -8.43 1.26
CA GLY A 26 -8.77 -8.15 0.20
C GLY A 26 -8.18 -8.11 -1.22
N VAL A 27 -7.11 -8.86 -1.47
CA VAL A 27 -6.42 -8.90 -2.78
C VAL A 27 -7.07 -9.84 -3.80
N GLU A 28 -8.15 -10.52 -3.41
CA GLU A 28 -8.89 -11.41 -4.29
C GLU A 28 -9.62 -10.65 -5.41
N PRO A 29 -9.83 -11.27 -6.58
CA PRO A 29 -10.62 -10.67 -7.64
C PRO A 29 -12.01 -10.32 -7.12
N GLY A 30 -12.32 -9.03 -7.08
CA GLY A 30 -13.57 -8.50 -6.57
C GLY A 30 -14.04 -7.33 -7.43
N PRO A 31 -15.27 -6.84 -7.21
CA PRO A 31 -15.70 -5.59 -7.82
C PRO A 31 -14.73 -4.46 -7.47
N ASP A 32 -14.63 -3.47 -8.35
CA ASP A 32 -13.83 -2.27 -8.09
C ASP A 32 -14.16 -1.69 -6.71
N PHE A 33 -13.16 -1.10 -6.07
CA PHE A 33 -13.34 -0.44 -4.78
C PHE A 33 -14.46 0.61 -4.88
N ALA A 34 -15.51 0.42 -4.08
CA ALA A 34 -16.55 1.41 -3.87
C ALA A 34 -16.34 2.11 -2.51
N ALA A 35 -16.36 3.44 -2.52
CA ALA A 35 -16.22 4.23 -1.31
C ALA A 35 -17.26 3.79 -0.25
N GLY A 36 -16.79 3.55 0.98
CA GLY A 36 -17.63 3.14 2.11
C GLY A 36 -17.95 1.64 2.21
N GLN A 37 -17.46 0.80 1.30
CA GLN A 37 -17.74 -0.65 1.34
C GLN A 37 -16.62 -1.50 1.94
N ALA A 38 -15.37 -1.03 1.91
CA ALA A 38 -14.25 -1.78 2.46
C ALA A 38 -14.09 -1.55 3.97
N THR A 39 -13.82 -2.62 4.70
CA THR A 39 -13.45 -2.55 6.12
C THR A 39 -12.13 -3.28 6.34
N VAL A 40 -11.18 -2.61 7.00
CA VAL A 40 -9.93 -3.23 7.47
C VAL A 40 -10.00 -3.35 8.99
N ARG A 41 -9.65 -4.52 9.53
CA ARG A 41 -9.65 -4.77 10.98
C ARG A 41 -8.22 -4.99 11.45
N TYR A 42 -7.85 -4.25 12.49
CA TYR A 42 -6.56 -4.40 13.17
C TYR A 42 -6.78 -4.85 14.62
N ARG A 43 -5.80 -5.59 15.15
CA ARG A 43 -5.68 -5.83 16.60
C ARG A 43 -4.55 -4.97 17.11
N VAL A 44 -4.80 -4.25 18.19
CA VAL A 44 -3.84 -3.37 18.86
C VAL A 44 -3.54 -3.90 20.26
N PRO A 45 -2.35 -3.64 20.84
CA PRO A 45 -2.07 -3.98 22.22
C PRO A 45 -3.07 -3.33 23.18
N ALA A 46 -3.44 -4.02 24.27
CA ALA A 46 -4.35 -3.48 25.28
C ALA A 46 -3.80 -2.23 26.00
N SER A 47 -2.49 -1.98 25.92
CA SER A 47 -1.84 -0.79 26.44
C SER A 47 -1.90 0.42 25.51
N ALA A 48 -2.41 0.26 24.27
CA ALA A 48 -2.58 1.37 23.35
C ALA A 48 -3.73 2.26 23.81
N THR A 49 -3.50 3.58 23.81
CA THR A 49 -4.48 4.58 24.26
C THR A 49 -5.13 5.34 23.11
N GLU A 50 -4.57 5.22 21.90
CA GLU A 50 -4.99 5.95 20.71
C GLU A 50 -4.73 5.14 19.44
N VAL A 51 -5.59 5.32 18.45
CA VAL A 51 -5.40 4.85 17.07
C VAL A 51 -5.52 6.03 16.12
N GLN A 52 -4.55 6.15 15.23
CA GLN A 52 -4.62 6.98 14.04
C GLN A 52 -4.68 6.09 12.80
N ALA A 53 -5.62 6.39 11.91
CA ALA A 53 -5.77 5.71 10.63
C ALA A 53 -5.79 6.74 9.50
N THR A 54 -4.97 6.52 8.47
CA THR A 54 -4.88 7.35 7.27
C THR A 54 -5.16 6.49 6.05
N LEU A 55 -6.15 6.87 5.25
CA LEU A 55 -6.41 6.30 3.93
C LEU A 55 -5.59 7.07 2.90
N ILE A 56 -4.75 6.36 2.15
CA ILE A 56 -3.91 6.92 1.11
C ILE A 56 -4.24 6.35 -0.27
N TYR A 57 -4.07 7.18 -1.29
CA TYR A 57 -4.13 6.80 -2.69
C TYR A 57 -2.74 6.95 -3.32
N GLN A 58 -2.40 5.98 -4.18
CA GLN A 58 -1.21 6.01 -5.02
C GLN A 58 -1.60 5.58 -6.42
N VAL A 59 -1.14 6.33 -7.42
CA VAL A 59 -1.38 6.05 -8.84
C VAL A 59 -0.70 4.76 -9.27
N LEU A 60 0.47 4.47 -8.69
CA LEU A 60 1.30 3.32 -9.01
C LEU A 60 1.80 2.69 -7.71
N GLY A 61 1.47 1.42 -7.46
CA GLY A 61 2.01 0.69 -6.31
C GLY A 61 3.52 0.48 -6.47
N ALA A 62 4.29 0.63 -5.38
CA ALA A 62 5.76 0.57 -5.45
C ALA A 62 6.29 -0.74 -6.06
N ARG A 63 5.72 -1.89 -5.67
CA ARG A 63 6.08 -3.19 -6.26
C ARG A 63 5.86 -3.22 -7.78
N PHE A 64 4.70 -2.74 -8.23
CA PHE A 64 4.37 -2.74 -9.66
C PHE A 64 5.28 -1.77 -10.41
N ALA A 65 5.66 -0.65 -9.80
CA ALA A 65 6.69 0.23 -10.34
C ALA A 65 8.02 -0.50 -10.52
N ASP A 66 8.49 -1.27 -9.52
CA ASP A 66 9.74 -2.03 -9.62
C ASP A 66 9.69 -3.09 -10.73
N GLU A 67 8.57 -3.81 -10.85
CA GLU A 67 8.36 -4.81 -11.91
C GLU A 67 8.38 -4.16 -13.31
N VAL A 68 7.69 -3.04 -13.50
CA VAL A 68 7.68 -2.29 -14.77
C VAL A 68 9.06 -1.71 -15.07
N LEU A 69 9.75 -1.16 -14.07
CA LEU A 69 11.07 -0.56 -14.20
C LEU A 69 12.20 -1.58 -14.42
N ALA A 70 11.93 -2.88 -14.31
CA ALA A 70 12.90 -3.94 -14.62
C ALA A 70 13.01 -4.24 -16.13
N VAL A 71 12.07 -3.75 -16.94
CA VAL A 71 12.02 -4.01 -18.38
C VAL A 71 12.78 -2.92 -19.14
N ASP A 72 13.67 -3.30 -20.06
CA ASP A 72 14.49 -2.35 -20.82
C ASP A 72 13.85 -2.01 -22.17
N THR A 73 12.97 -1.01 -22.16
CA THR A 73 12.36 -0.44 -23.38
C THR A 73 12.37 1.10 -23.32
N PRO A 74 12.24 1.78 -24.48
CA PRO A 74 12.16 3.24 -24.52
C PRO A 74 11.02 3.82 -23.67
N GLU A 75 9.87 3.15 -23.60
CA GLU A 75 8.71 3.57 -22.81
C GLU A 75 9.01 3.50 -21.31
N VAL A 76 9.69 2.45 -20.85
CA VAL A 76 10.10 2.31 -19.45
C VAL A 76 11.18 3.33 -19.09
N ALA A 77 12.10 3.63 -20.01
CA ALA A 77 13.08 4.70 -19.81
C ALA A 77 12.40 6.07 -19.65
N ALA A 78 11.39 6.37 -20.46
CA ALA A 78 10.59 7.59 -20.33
C ALA A 78 9.80 7.62 -19.00
N LEU A 79 9.16 6.51 -18.62
CA LEU A 79 8.47 6.39 -17.34
C LEU A 79 9.43 6.62 -16.16
N ARG A 80 10.63 6.03 -16.19
CA ARG A 80 11.66 6.20 -15.15
C ARG A 80 12.04 7.67 -15.00
N TYR A 81 12.25 8.37 -16.12
CA TYR A 81 12.56 9.80 -16.13
C TYR A 81 11.46 10.63 -15.44
N TYR A 82 10.19 10.40 -15.80
CA TYR A 82 9.08 11.14 -15.17
C TYR A 82 8.86 10.77 -13.71
N LEU A 83 9.01 9.50 -13.33
CA LEU A 83 8.86 9.05 -11.94
C LEU A 83 9.93 9.62 -11.01
N GLN A 84 11.12 9.94 -11.52
CA GLN A 84 12.19 10.55 -10.72
C GLN A 84 11.84 11.98 -10.30
N ASP A 85 11.16 12.73 -11.16
CA ASP A 85 10.77 14.12 -10.93
C ASP A 85 9.39 14.26 -10.24
N ALA A 86 8.55 13.22 -10.35
CA ALA A 86 7.23 13.22 -9.75
C ALA A 86 7.28 13.31 -8.21
N ASP A 87 6.32 14.05 -7.63
CA ASP A 87 6.04 13.95 -6.20
C ASP A 87 5.46 12.57 -5.88
N ARG A 88 6.26 11.75 -5.20
CA ARG A 88 5.94 10.36 -4.86
C ARG A 88 5.28 10.22 -3.49
N ARG A 89 4.95 11.33 -2.82
CA ARG A 89 4.23 11.27 -1.54
C ARG A 89 2.82 10.71 -1.77
N PRO A 90 2.35 9.79 -0.90
CA PRO A 90 0.99 9.30 -1.00
C PRO A 90 -0.02 10.44 -0.91
N VAL A 91 -1.09 10.37 -1.70
CA VAL A 91 -2.20 11.32 -1.59
C VAL A 91 -3.06 10.89 -0.42
N VAL A 92 -3.14 11.73 0.62
CA VAL A 92 -4.03 11.49 1.76
C VAL A 92 -5.47 11.73 1.32
N MET A 93 -6.30 10.70 1.42
CA MET A 93 -7.71 10.74 1.05
C MET A 93 -8.60 11.00 2.26
N ALA A 94 -8.25 10.43 3.42
CA ALA A 94 -8.95 10.60 4.67
C ALA A 94 -8.05 10.29 5.87
N GLU A 95 -8.33 10.92 7.00
CA GLU A 95 -7.66 10.66 8.28
C GLU A 95 -8.70 10.57 9.40
N ALA A 96 -8.44 9.71 10.38
CA ALA A 96 -9.23 9.59 11.59
C ALA A 96 -8.32 9.27 12.78
N THR A 97 -8.59 9.91 13.91
CA THR A 97 -7.95 9.63 15.20
C THR A 97 -9.01 9.37 16.24
N GLY A 98 -8.79 8.37 17.09
CA GLY A 98 -9.69 8.04 18.19
C GLY A 98 -8.95 7.41 19.37
N ALA A 99 -9.39 7.74 20.58
CA ALA A 99 -8.98 7.04 21.78
C ALA A 99 -9.56 5.61 21.78
N LEU A 100 -8.82 4.67 22.37
CA LEU A 100 -9.22 3.25 22.51
C LEU A 100 -9.96 2.98 23.83
#